data_AF-A0A9N9RXG0-F1
#
_entry.id   AF-A0A9N9RXG0-F1
#
_cell.length_a   1.000
_cell.length_b   1.000
_cell.length_c   1.000
_cell.angle_alpha   90.00
_cell.angle_beta   90.00
_cell.angle_gamma   90.00
#
_symmetry.space_group_name_H-M   'P 1'
#
loop_
_entity.id
_entity.type
_entity.pdbx_description
1 polymer ?
#
loop_
_entity_poly.entity_id
_entity_poly.type
_entity_poly.pdbx_seq_one_letter_code
_entity_poly.pdbx_strand_id
1 'polypeptide(L)'
;MGAYAREPENISKSCKSRGDNLRVHFKNTRETAQAIKGMPLRRAQRFLKNVVDQKECVPYRRFNGGVGRCAQAKAWGTSVGRWPKKSADFLIQLLKNAEANADYKGLNTDNLVIDHIQVNRAPCLRRRTYRAHGRINPYMSSPCHVELTLTEKEKVAPSKPAEEEPEKKKVSKKKLQKQKEKMMRDGE
;
A
#
# COMPACT_ATOMS: atom_id res chain seq x y z
N MET A 1 6.96 5.64 -24.53
CA MET A 1 6.69 5.35 -23.10
C MET A 1 5.31 4.74 -22.99
N GLY A 2 5.10 3.71 -22.18
CA GLY A 2 3.75 3.16 -21.96
C GLY A 2 2.87 4.13 -21.18
N ALA A 3 1.54 4.04 -21.33
CA ALA A 3 0.60 4.80 -20.51
C ALA A 3 0.56 4.27 -19.06
N TYR A 4 0.35 5.14 -18.07
CA TYR A 4 0.07 4.76 -16.68
C TYR A 4 -1.32 4.11 -16.59
N ALA A 5 -1.50 3.14 -15.69
CA ALA A 5 -2.81 2.47 -15.59
C ALA A 5 -3.90 3.36 -14.96
N ARG A 6 -3.51 4.34 -14.13
CA ARG A 6 -4.42 5.28 -13.48
C ARG A 6 -3.87 6.69 -13.58
N GLU A 7 -4.72 7.61 -14.00
CA GLU A 7 -4.45 9.04 -13.94
C GLU A 7 -4.83 9.59 -12.55
N PRO A 8 -3.99 10.48 -11.97
CA PRO A 8 -4.34 11.17 -10.73
C PRO A 8 -5.52 12.10 -10.96
N GLU A 9 -6.36 12.28 -9.94
CA GLU A 9 -7.49 13.21 -9.98
C GLU A 9 -7.03 14.64 -10.29
N ASN A 10 -5.93 15.07 -9.67
CA ASN A 10 -5.30 16.37 -9.91
C ASN A 10 -3.91 16.19 -10.54
N ILE A 11 -3.81 16.39 -11.85
CA ILE A 11 -2.55 16.25 -12.61
C ILE A 11 -1.51 17.31 -12.21
N SER A 12 -1.97 18.52 -11.87
CA SER A 12 -1.11 19.62 -11.43
C SER A 12 -0.45 19.33 -10.08
N LYS A 13 -1.20 18.74 -9.15
CA LYS A 13 -0.74 18.40 -7.78
C LYS A 13 -0.19 16.98 -7.65
N SER A 14 0.33 16.43 -8.74
CA SER A 14 0.85 15.07 -8.75
C SER A 14 2.11 14.90 -9.57
N CYS A 15 2.93 13.93 -9.17
CA CYS A 15 4.10 13.49 -9.93
C CYS A 15 4.04 11.98 -10.15
N LYS A 16 4.69 11.52 -11.21
CA LYS A 16 4.71 10.11 -11.60
C LYS A 16 6.14 9.61 -11.71
N SER A 17 6.33 8.32 -11.49
CA SER A 17 7.60 7.61 -11.70
C SER A 17 7.31 6.18 -12.12
N ARG A 18 8.17 5.61 -12.97
CA ARG A 18 8.04 4.26 -13.49
C ARG A 18 9.40 3.60 -13.65
N GLY A 19 9.45 2.30 -13.42
CA GLY A 19 10.55 1.44 -13.82
C GLY A 19 10.04 0.26 -14.65
N ASP A 20 10.58 0.09 -15.85
CA ASP A 20 10.22 -0.99 -16.77
C ASP A 20 11.26 -2.10 -16.78
N ASN A 21 10.80 -3.35 -16.95
CA ASN A 21 11.65 -4.54 -17.03
C ASN A 21 12.66 -4.67 -15.87
N LEU A 22 12.28 -4.24 -14.66
CA LEU A 22 13.16 -4.27 -13.49
C LEU A 22 13.48 -5.71 -13.12
N ARG A 23 14.77 -6.02 -12.96
CA ARG A 23 15.27 -7.37 -12.65
C ARG A 23 15.18 -7.70 -11.16
N VAL A 24 13.96 -7.62 -10.63
CA VAL A 24 13.57 -7.96 -9.26
C VAL A 24 12.40 -8.94 -9.28
N HIS A 25 12.17 -9.66 -8.18
CA HIS A 25 11.14 -10.70 -8.14
C HIS A 25 9.74 -10.09 -8.01
N PHE A 26 8.91 -10.24 -9.06
CA PHE A 26 7.56 -9.68 -9.15
C PHE A 26 6.73 -9.81 -7.85
N LYS A 27 6.63 -11.03 -7.28
CA LYS A 27 5.79 -11.24 -6.10
C LYS A 27 6.28 -10.47 -4.87
N ASN A 28 7.59 -10.37 -4.70
CA ASN A 28 8.17 -9.64 -3.56
C ASN A 28 7.93 -8.14 -3.72
N THR A 29 8.16 -7.63 -4.93
CA THR A 29 7.94 -6.22 -5.26
C THR A 29 6.47 -5.83 -5.13
N ARG A 30 5.54 -6.74 -5.46
CA ARG A 30 4.10 -6.53 -5.25
C ARG A 30 3.75 -6.41 -3.77
N GLU A 31 4.22 -7.30 -2.90
CA GLU A 31 3.92 -7.21 -1.47
C GLU A 31 4.55 -5.95 -0.84
N THR A 32 5.79 -5.60 -1.20
CA THR A 32 6.43 -4.37 -0.73
C THR A 32 5.71 -3.11 -1.20
N ALA A 33 5.29 -3.07 -2.46
CA ALA A 33 4.57 -1.93 -3.03
C ALA A 33 3.22 -1.73 -2.35
N GLN A 34 2.49 -2.81 -2.06
CA GLN A 34 1.21 -2.72 -1.35
C GLN A 34 1.36 -2.25 0.10
N ALA A 35 2.49 -2.54 0.75
CA ALA A 35 2.76 -2.07 2.11
C ALA A 35 2.95 -0.55 2.19
N ILE A 36 3.50 0.08 1.14
CA ILE A 36 3.75 1.54 1.09
C ILE A 36 2.60 2.34 0.46
N LYS A 37 1.60 1.68 -0.13
CA LYS A 37 0.46 2.36 -0.73
C LYS A 37 -0.32 3.16 0.32
N GLY A 38 -0.56 4.44 0.06
CA GLY A 38 -1.26 5.36 0.96
C GLY A 38 -0.37 5.98 2.05
N MET A 39 0.90 5.62 2.14
CA MET A 39 1.82 6.22 3.11
C MET A 39 2.29 7.61 2.68
N PRO A 40 2.58 8.51 3.64
CA PRO A 40 3.39 9.69 3.38
C PRO A 40 4.77 9.30 2.84
N LEU A 41 5.30 10.06 1.88
CA LEU A 41 6.56 9.75 1.18
C LEU A 41 7.72 9.53 2.16
N ARG A 42 7.88 10.44 3.13
CA ARG A 42 8.92 10.37 4.17
C ARG A 42 8.83 9.09 5.02
N ARG A 43 7.61 8.68 5.39
CA ARG A 43 7.38 7.43 6.16
C ARG A 43 7.67 6.21 5.30
N ALA A 44 7.28 6.21 4.03
CA ALA A 44 7.54 5.11 3.09
C ALA A 44 9.05 4.90 2.87
N GLN A 45 9.81 5.97 2.65
CA GLN A 45 11.27 5.89 2.52
C GLN A 45 11.92 5.33 3.80
N ARG A 46 11.48 5.79 4.98
CA ARG A 46 11.97 5.29 6.27
C ARG A 46 11.62 3.81 6.47
N PHE A 47 10.38 3.42 6.14
CA PHE A 47 9.93 2.03 6.19
C PHE A 47 10.81 1.13 5.33
N LEU A 48 11.03 1.49 4.06
CA LEU A 48 11.84 0.67 3.16
C LEU A 48 13.31 0.56 3.62
N LYS A 49 13.90 1.62 4.17
CA LYS A 49 15.22 1.54 4.82
C LYS A 49 15.22 0.59 6.02
N ASN A 50 14.21 0.67 6.87
CA ASN A 50 14.04 -0.24 8.01
C ASN A 50 13.85 -1.70 7.56
N VAL A 51 13.24 -1.95 6.40
CA VAL A 51 13.12 -3.29 5.81
C VAL A 51 14.49 -3.83 5.38
N VAL A 52 15.34 -2.99 4.80
CA VAL A 52 16.72 -3.36 4.42
C VAL A 52 17.54 -3.71 5.67
N ASP A 53 17.39 -2.92 6.73
CA ASP A 53 17.99 -3.11 8.06
C ASP A 53 17.36 -4.24 8.89
N GLN A 54 16.28 -4.85 8.41
CA GLN A 54 15.50 -5.89 9.10
C GLN A 54 14.81 -5.46 10.41
N LYS A 55 14.62 -4.15 10.61
CA LYS A 55 13.92 -3.57 11.78
C LYS A 55 12.40 -3.65 11.65
N GLU A 56 11.89 -3.52 10.43
CA GLU A 56 10.46 -3.67 10.11
C GLU A 56 10.30 -4.68 8.98
N CYS A 57 9.31 -5.57 9.05
CA CYS A 57 9.06 -6.55 7.99
C CYS A 57 7.96 -6.07 7.04
N VAL A 58 7.99 -6.60 5.82
CA VAL A 58 6.91 -6.43 4.85
C VAL A 58 5.86 -7.52 5.08
N PRO A 59 4.57 -7.16 5.23
CA PRO A 59 3.50 -8.15 5.34
C PRO A 59 3.26 -8.83 3.99
N TYR A 60 3.26 -10.17 3.98
CA TYR A 60 2.94 -10.94 2.77
C TYR A 60 1.47 -11.36 2.83
N ARG A 61 0.62 -10.72 2.02
CA ARG A 61 -0.83 -10.91 2.03
C ARG A 61 -1.32 -11.83 0.93
N ARG A 62 -0.93 -11.59 -0.34
CA ARG A 62 -1.42 -12.40 -1.48
C ARG A 62 -0.51 -13.59 -1.75
N PHE A 63 0.80 -13.37 -1.79
CA PHE A 63 1.78 -14.41 -2.10
C PHE A 63 2.39 -15.00 -0.83
N ASN A 64 1.57 -15.55 0.06
CA ASN A 64 1.98 -16.03 1.39
C ASN A 64 2.28 -17.54 1.50
N GLY A 65 2.16 -18.31 0.41
CA GLY A 65 2.46 -19.75 0.41
C GLY A 65 3.94 -20.05 0.69
N GLY A 66 4.22 -20.85 1.73
CA GLY A 66 5.59 -21.22 2.14
C GLY A 66 6.39 -20.09 2.78
N VAL A 67 5.74 -19.00 3.17
CA VAL A 67 6.38 -17.87 3.86
C VAL A 67 6.31 -18.11 5.37
N GLY A 68 7.48 -18.12 6.04
CA GLY A 68 7.56 -18.29 7.49
C GLY A 68 6.91 -17.14 8.27
N ARG A 69 6.58 -17.41 9.53
CA ARG A 69 6.01 -16.39 10.43
C ARG A 69 7.09 -15.41 10.88
N CYS A 70 6.71 -14.16 11.09
CA CYS A 70 7.60 -13.12 11.61
C CYS A 70 6.87 -12.30 12.67
N ALA A 71 7.46 -12.13 13.85
CA ALA A 71 6.85 -11.40 14.96
C ALA A 71 6.55 -9.93 14.59
N GLN A 72 7.40 -9.29 13.79
CA GLN A 72 7.22 -7.92 13.32
C GLN A 72 5.96 -7.74 12.45
N ALA A 73 5.44 -8.82 11.84
CA ALA A 73 4.24 -8.76 11.00
C ALA A 73 2.98 -8.45 11.81
N LYS A 74 3.03 -8.61 13.14
CA LYS A 74 1.94 -8.28 14.07
C LYS A 74 1.48 -6.83 13.93
N ALA A 75 2.41 -5.89 13.67
CA ALA A 75 2.09 -4.48 13.44
C ALA A 75 1.13 -4.26 12.25
N TRP A 76 1.07 -5.22 11.32
CA TRP A 76 0.25 -5.18 10.12
C TRP A 76 -1.01 -6.04 10.21
N GLY A 77 -1.31 -6.60 11.39
CA GLY A 77 -2.43 -7.52 11.61
C GLY A 77 -2.23 -8.88 10.93
N THR A 78 -0.99 -9.28 10.63
CA THR A 78 -0.66 -10.53 9.93
C THR A 78 0.39 -11.32 10.70
N SER A 79 0.41 -12.65 10.56
CA SER A 79 1.43 -13.50 11.17
C SER A 79 2.66 -13.73 10.26
N VAL A 80 2.57 -13.36 8.99
CA VAL A 80 3.52 -13.73 7.94
C VAL A 80 4.17 -12.48 7.34
N GLY A 81 5.50 -12.45 7.31
CA GLY A 81 6.26 -11.33 6.75
C GLY A 81 7.72 -11.69 6.46
N ARG A 82 8.35 -10.91 5.58
CA ARG A 82 9.78 -11.07 5.21
C ARG A 82 10.44 -9.71 4.94
N TRP A 83 11.76 -9.72 4.75
CA TRP A 83 12.58 -8.57 4.38
C TRP A 83 13.13 -8.71 2.95
N PRO A 84 12.33 -8.45 1.91
CA PRO A 84 12.78 -8.51 0.52
C PRO A 84 13.67 -7.31 0.14
N LYS A 85 14.94 -7.35 0.58
CA LYS A 85 15.91 -6.25 0.43
C LYS A 85 16.01 -5.70 -0.99
N LYS A 86 16.23 -6.56 -1.98
CA LYS A 86 16.35 -6.15 -3.39
C LYS A 86 15.11 -5.40 -3.90
N SER A 87 13.91 -5.83 -3.53
CA SER A 87 12.68 -5.14 -3.94
C SER A 87 12.54 -3.79 -3.25
N ALA A 88 12.94 -3.70 -1.97
CA ALA A 88 12.93 -2.44 -1.22
C ALA A 88 13.91 -1.41 -1.81
N ASP A 89 15.13 -1.82 -2.18
CA ASP A 89 16.14 -0.92 -2.76
C ASP A 89 15.66 -0.29 -4.07
N PHE A 90 15.08 -1.09 -4.97
CA PHE A 90 14.53 -0.58 -6.23
C PHE A 90 13.35 0.38 -6.01
N LEU A 91 12.49 0.10 -5.01
CA LEU A 91 11.40 1.02 -4.67
C LEU A 91 11.92 2.32 -4.05
N ILE A 92 12.99 2.29 -3.24
CA ILE A 92 13.63 3.51 -2.73
C ILE A 92 14.14 4.37 -3.89
N GLN A 93 14.80 3.76 -4.88
CA GLN A 93 15.29 4.48 -6.06
C GLN A 93 14.14 5.13 -6.86
N LEU A 94 13.03 4.40 -7.06
CA LEU A 94 11.86 4.94 -7.75
C LEU A 94 11.17 6.08 -6.99
N LEU A 95 11.11 6.01 -5.66
CA LEU A 95 10.59 7.08 -4.81
C LEU A 95 11.48 8.32 -4.81
N LYS A 96 12.81 8.16 -4.80
CA LYS A 96 13.75 9.28 -4.95
C LYS A 96 13.59 9.98 -6.30
N ASN A 97 13.41 9.20 -7.37
CA ASN A 97 13.14 9.77 -8.70
C ASN A 97 11.80 10.53 -8.71
N ALA A 98 10.77 10.00 -8.04
CA ALA A 98 9.49 10.69 -7.93
C ALA A 98 9.56 11.98 -7.09
N GLU A 99 10.37 11.99 -6.03
CA GLU A 99 10.67 13.17 -5.22
C GLU A 99 11.35 14.25 -6.07
N ALA A 100 12.39 13.90 -6.83
CA ALA A 100 13.05 14.82 -7.76
C ALA A 100 12.09 15.38 -8.83
N ASN A 101 11.17 14.55 -9.34
CA ASN A 101 10.12 15.01 -10.25
C ASN A 101 9.11 15.96 -9.59
N ALA A 102 8.83 15.77 -8.30
CA ALA A 102 7.96 16.66 -7.53
C ALA A 102 8.63 18.01 -7.26
N ASP A 103 9.92 18.00 -6.91
CA ASP A 103 10.74 19.20 -6.75
C ASP A 103 10.78 20.03 -8.04
N TYR A 104 11.00 19.36 -9.18
CA TYR A 104 10.98 20.01 -10.49
C TYR A 104 9.62 20.67 -10.81
N LYS A 105 8.51 20.09 -10.33
CA LYS A 105 7.17 20.65 -10.47
C LYS A 105 6.82 21.71 -9.42
N GLY A 106 7.69 21.96 -8.43
CA GLY A 106 7.46 22.88 -7.33
C GLY A 106 6.39 22.41 -6.33
N LEU A 107 6.16 21.09 -6.23
CA LEU A 107 5.24 20.52 -5.24
C LEU A 107 5.87 20.50 -3.84
N ASN A 108 5.06 20.60 -2.79
CA ASN A 108 5.58 20.50 -1.43
C ASN A 108 5.92 19.05 -1.07
N THR A 109 7.22 18.72 -1.01
CA THR A 109 7.72 17.36 -0.74
C THR A 109 7.31 16.78 0.61
N ASP A 110 7.03 17.62 1.61
CA ASP A 110 6.67 17.14 2.94
C ASP A 110 5.20 16.66 3.02
N ASN A 111 4.34 17.17 2.12
CA ASN A 111 2.93 16.80 2.05
C ASN A 111 2.64 15.73 0.98
N LEU A 112 3.67 15.15 0.35
CA LEU A 112 3.51 14.11 -0.66
C LEU A 112 3.07 12.79 -0.03
N VAL A 113 2.05 12.19 -0.65
CA VAL A 113 1.54 10.86 -0.31
C VAL A 113 1.58 9.96 -1.53
N ILE A 114 1.87 8.68 -1.33
CA ILE A 114 1.79 7.67 -2.39
C ILE A 114 0.30 7.32 -2.59
N ASP A 115 -0.35 7.96 -3.56
CA ASP A 115 -1.75 7.65 -3.90
C ASP A 115 -1.85 6.29 -4.59
N HIS A 116 -1.07 6.14 -5.66
CA HIS A 116 -1.12 4.97 -6.51
C HIS A 116 0.24 4.31 -6.60
N ILE A 117 0.25 2.99 -6.46
CA ILE A 117 1.39 2.16 -6.81
C ILE A 117 0.88 0.84 -7.35
N GLN A 118 1.43 0.44 -8.49
CA GLN A 118 1.07 -0.80 -9.15
C GLN A 118 2.33 -1.50 -9.63
N VAL A 119 2.28 -2.84 -9.56
CA VAL A 119 3.36 -3.71 -10.00
C VAL A 119 2.75 -4.73 -10.95
N ASN A 120 3.22 -4.72 -12.20
CA ASN A 120 2.81 -5.65 -13.25
C ASN A 120 3.95 -6.62 -13.58
N ARG A 121 3.60 -7.80 -14.09
CA ARG A 121 4.62 -8.75 -14.57
C ARG A 121 5.24 -8.23 -15.86
N ALA A 122 6.55 -8.35 -15.96
CA ALA A 122 7.28 -8.10 -17.20
C ALA A 122 7.59 -9.44 -17.92
N PRO A 123 7.95 -9.41 -19.22
CA PRO A 123 8.34 -10.62 -19.94
C PRO A 123 9.46 -11.40 -19.25
N CYS A 124 9.26 -12.70 -19.05
CA CYS A 124 10.22 -13.55 -18.34
C CYS A 124 11.47 -13.84 -19.20
N LEU A 125 12.67 -13.59 -18.66
CA LEU A 125 13.90 -14.09 -19.28
C LEU A 125 14.03 -15.60 -19.01
N ARG A 126 14.36 -16.37 -20.05
CA ARG A 126 14.40 -17.85 -20.03
C ARG A 126 15.84 -18.34 -19.89
N ARG A 127 16.06 -19.24 -18.93
CA ARG A 127 17.26 -20.09 -18.83
C ARG A 127 16.82 -21.54 -18.72
N ARG A 128 17.75 -22.48 -18.89
CA ARG A 128 17.50 -23.91 -18.76
C ARG A 128 18.31 -24.46 -17.59
N THR A 129 17.78 -25.48 -16.94
CA THR A 129 18.49 -26.24 -15.92
C THR A 129 18.42 -27.72 -16.28
N TYR A 130 19.59 -28.33 -16.43
CA TYR A 130 19.72 -29.77 -16.64
C TYR A 130 19.43 -30.50 -15.33
N ARG A 131 18.65 -31.57 -15.41
CA ARG A 131 18.16 -32.36 -14.27
C ARG A 131 18.43 -33.84 -14.49
N ALA A 132 18.27 -34.63 -13.44
CA ALA A 132 18.47 -36.07 -13.46
C ALA A 132 17.69 -36.75 -14.60
N HIS A 133 18.23 -37.86 -15.10
CA HIS A 133 17.68 -38.65 -16.21
C HIS A 133 17.49 -37.84 -17.50
N GLY A 134 18.42 -36.94 -17.83
CA GLY A 134 18.40 -36.18 -19.09
C GLY A 134 17.28 -35.13 -19.20
N ARG A 135 16.56 -34.83 -18.12
CA ARG A 135 15.45 -33.86 -18.15
C ARG A 135 15.98 -32.42 -18.26
N ILE A 136 15.29 -31.58 -19.02
CA ILE A 136 15.59 -30.15 -19.15
C ILE A 136 14.39 -29.34 -18.69
N ASN A 137 14.53 -28.65 -17.56
CA ASN A 137 13.46 -27.81 -17.01
C ASN A 137 13.78 -26.32 -17.20
N PRO A 138 12.75 -25.46 -17.34
CA PRO A 138 12.96 -24.02 -17.45
C PRO A 138 13.32 -23.41 -16.09
N TYR A 139 14.28 -22.49 -16.09
CA TYR A 139 14.59 -21.62 -14.95
C TYR A 139 14.39 -20.16 -15.36
N MET A 140 13.18 -19.66 -15.11
CA MET A 140 12.75 -18.35 -15.57
C MET A 140 12.99 -17.27 -14.53
N SER A 141 13.39 -16.09 -14.98
CA SER A 141 13.33 -14.89 -14.14
C SER A 141 11.92 -14.30 -14.13
N SER A 142 11.58 -13.53 -13.10
CA SER A 142 10.26 -12.90 -12.97
C SER A 142 10.39 -11.39 -12.78
N PRO A 143 10.84 -10.64 -13.81
CA PRO A 143 10.96 -9.19 -13.76
C PRO A 143 9.59 -8.53 -13.62
N CYS A 144 9.58 -7.23 -13.29
CA CYS A 144 8.34 -6.48 -13.14
C CYS A 144 8.42 -5.05 -13.71
N HIS A 145 7.26 -4.53 -14.10
CA HIS A 145 7.03 -3.11 -14.31
C HIS A 145 6.46 -2.54 -13.01
N VAL A 146 7.00 -1.41 -12.55
CA VAL A 146 6.51 -0.70 -11.38
C VAL A 146 6.14 0.70 -11.81
N GLU A 147 4.95 1.13 -11.45
CA GLU A 147 4.49 2.50 -11.65
C GLU A 147 3.97 3.06 -10.34
N LEU A 148 4.21 4.34 -10.12
CA LEU A 148 3.74 5.04 -8.94
C LEU A 148 3.38 6.49 -9.26
N THR A 149 2.41 6.99 -8.51
CA THR A 149 1.92 8.37 -8.56
C THR A 149 1.92 8.92 -7.15
N LEU A 150 2.59 10.04 -6.94
CA LEU A 150 2.51 10.82 -5.72
C LEU A 150 1.52 11.95 -5.93
N THR A 151 0.74 12.25 -4.91
CA THR A 151 -0.15 13.41 -4.87
C THR A 151 0.20 14.26 -3.66
N GLU A 152 0.13 15.58 -3.83
CA GLU A 152 0.17 16.49 -2.70
C GLU A 152 -1.18 16.48 -2.01
N LYS A 153 -1.22 16.12 -0.72
CA LYS A 153 -2.45 16.25 0.06
C LYS A 153 -2.58 17.68 0.55
N GLU A 154 -3.71 18.30 0.24
CA GLU A 154 -4.13 19.52 0.93
C GLU A 154 -4.36 19.18 2.40
N LYS A 155 -3.84 20.03 3.29
CA LYS A 155 -4.26 20.01 4.70
C LYS A 155 -5.69 20.51 4.75
N VAL A 156 -6.64 19.60 4.60
CA VAL A 156 -8.03 19.89 4.90
C VAL A 156 -8.06 20.15 6.40
N ALA A 157 -8.09 21.43 6.80
CA ALA A 157 -8.54 21.81 8.13
C ALA A 157 -9.88 21.11 8.33
N PRO A 158 -10.11 20.41 9.46
CA PRO A 158 -11.33 19.61 9.62
C PRO A 158 -12.51 20.53 9.34
N SER A 159 -13.18 20.29 8.21
CA SER A 159 -14.49 20.87 7.97
C SER A 159 -15.30 20.42 9.18
N LYS A 160 -15.72 21.38 10.01
CA LYS A 160 -16.61 21.11 11.15
C LYS A 160 -17.62 20.06 10.66
N PRO A 161 -17.70 18.88 11.28
CA PRO A 161 -18.74 17.94 10.90
C PRO A 161 -20.05 18.71 10.97
N ALA A 162 -20.77 18.77 9.84
CA ALA A 162 -22.16 19.20 9.87
C ALA A 162 -22.82 18.42 10.99
N GLU A 163 -23.52 19.13 11.88
CA GLU A 163 -24.19 18.56 13.05
C GLU A 163 -24.99 17.33 12.60
N GLU A 164 -24.44 16.13 12.79
CA GLU A 164 -25.19 14.90 12.66
C GLU A 164 -26.18 14.92 13.81
N GLU A 165 -27.45 15.15 13.50
CA GLU A 165 -28.53 14.89 14.46
C GLU A 165 -28.29 13.50 15.06
N PRO A 166 -28.33 13.36 16.40
CA PRO A 166 -28.00 12.10 17.04
C PRO A 166 -28.93 11.01 16.50
N GLU A 167 -28.36 9.99 15.85
CA GLU A 167 -29.09 8.81 15.43
C GLU A 167 -29.93 8.29 16.61
N LYS A 168 -31.26 8.37 16.47
CA LYS A 168 -32.19 7.81 17.45
C LYS A 168 -31.91 6.32 17.55
N LYS A 169 -31.17 5.91 18.59
CA LYS A 169 -30.96 4.49 18.92
C LYS A 169 -32.32 3.79 18.89
N LYS A 170 -32.48 2.78 18.04
CA LYS A 170 -33.71 1.98 17.96
C LYS A 170 -33.95 1.29 19.29
N VAL A 171 -34.78 1.89 20.13
CA VAL A 171 -35.23 1.31 21.39
C VAL A 171 -36.27 0.25 21.07
N SER A 172 -36.18 -0.95 21.70
CA SER A 172 -37.16 -2.02 21.45
C SER A 172 -38.58 -1.55 21.82
N LYS A 173 -39.59 -1.96 21.04
CA LYS A 173 -41.00 -1.58 21.25
C LYS A 173 -41.45 -1.81 22.71
N LYS A 174 -40.99 -2.89 23.33
CA LYS A 174 -41.31 -3.27 24.71
C LYS A 174 -40.79 -2.26 25.75
N LYS A 175 -39.63 -1.64 25.50
CA LYS A 175 -39.04 -0.64 26.40
C LYS A 175 -39.70 0.73 26.27
N LEU A 176 -40.17 1.08 25.06
CA LEU A 176 -40.99 2.26 24.79
C LEU A 176 -42.36 2.20 25.47
N GLN A 177 -43.01 1.04 25.40
CA GLN A 177 -44.33 0.82 26.01
C GLN A 177 -44.25 0.89 27.54
N LYS A 178 -43.21 0.29 28.13
CA LYS A 178 -42.96 0.35 29.57
C LYS A 178 -42.60 1.76 30.08
N GLN A 179 -41.94 2.58 29.25
CA GLN A 179 -41.69 4.00 29.57
C GLN A 179 -42.99 4.82 29.50
N LYS A 180 -43.83 4.60 28.49
CA LYS A 180 -45.15 5.26 28.40
C LYS A 180 -46.05 4.91 29.59
N GLU A 181 -46.14 3.64 29.96
CA GLU A 181 -46.90 3.21 31.14
C GLU A 181 -46.35 3.78 32.46
N LYS A 182 -45.06 4.11 32.52
CA LYS A 182 -44.46 4.75 33.70
C LYS A 182 -44.82 6.23 33.75
N MET A 183 -44.68 6.93 32.62
CA MET A 183 -45.06 8.36 32.52
C MET A 183 -46.56 8.60 32.77
N MET A 184 -47.43 7.65 32.41
CA MET A 184 -48.88 7.76 32.70
C MET A 184 -49.23 7.48 34.17
N ARG A 185 -48.33 6.85 34.93
CA ARG A 185 -48.51 6.57 36.37
C ARG A 185 -47.97 7.67 37.27
N ASP A 186 -46.93 8.37 36.80
CA ASP A 186 -46.29 9.45 37.55
C ASP A 186 -46.95 10.83 37.28
N GLY A 187 -48.04 10.85 36.49
CA GLY A 187 -48.76 12.05 36.03
C GLY A 187 -50.18 12.23 36.58
N GLU A 188 -50.54 11.49 37.64
CA GLU A 188 -51.72 11.73 38.50
C GLU A 188 -51.28 12.15 39.90
#